data_AF-A0A433A0V2-F1
#
_entry.id   AF-A0A433A0V2-F1
#
_cell.length_a   1.000
_cell.length_b   1.000
_cell.length_c   1.000
_cell.angle_alpha   90.00
_cell.angle_beta   90.00
_cell.angle_gamma   90.00
#
_symmetry.space_group_name_H-M   'P 1'
#
loop_
_entity.id
_entity.type
_entity.pdbx_description
1 polymer ?
#
loop_
_entity_poly.entity_id
_entity_poly.type
_entity_poly.pdbx_seq_one_letter_code
_entity_poly.pdbx_strand_id
1 'polypeptide(L)'
;MLLHELGYTIREIASREKVPVSTVGSICQRISKTQNYQDKPRSGRPRIFSKRSERKITRLITLGKFQTAVEIQSNLMANDNIKVS
;
A
#
# COMPACT_ATOMS: atom_id res chain seq x y z
N MET A 1 -6.69 17.73 -18.42
CA MET A 1 -7.13 17.58 -19.82
C MET A 1 -6.33 16.45 -20.44
N LEU A 2 -6.90 15.24 -20.50
CA LEU A 2 -6.30 14.19 -21.31
C LEU A 2 -6.57 14.51 -22.78
N LEU A 3 -5.59 14.30 -23.65
CA LEU A 3 -5.81 14.22 -25.10
C LEU A 3 -6.93 13.22 -25.48
N HIS A 4 -7.19 12.22 -24.62
CA HIS A 4 -8.33 11.31 -24.72
C HIS A 4 -9.70 12.01 -24.64
N GLU A 5 -9.85 13.04 -23.80
CA GLU A 5 -11.11 13.82 -23.69
C GLU A 5 -11.36 14.68 -24.93
N LEU A 6 -10.30 14.96 -25.71
CA LEU A 6 -10.35 15.66 -26.98
C LEU A 6 -10.58 14.71 -28.18
N GLY A 7 -10.86 13.43 -27.92
CA GLY A 7 -11.21 12.45 -28.96
C GLY A 7 -10.02 11.77 -29.64
N TYR A 8 -8.77 12.02 -29.21
CA TYR A 8 -7.61 11.33 -29.76
C TYR A 8 -7.56 9.87 -29.31
N THR A 9 -7.21 9.00 -30.24
CA THR A 9 -7.00 7.57 -29.95
C THR A 9 -5.73 7.37 -29.14
N ILE A 10 -5.66 6.27 -28.38
CA ILE A 10 -4.49 5.89 -27.57
C ILE A 10 -3.21 5.84 -28.42
N ARG A 11 -3.31 5.39 -29.67
CA ARG A 11 -2.17 5.27 -30.60
C ARG A 11 -1.65 6.64 -31.05
N GLU A 12 -2.55 7.58 -31.35
CA GLU A 12 -2.18 8.94 -31.73
C GLU A 12 -1.50 9.66 -30.56
N ILE A 13 -2.03 9.50 -29.35
CA ILE A 13 -1.43 10.05 -28.13
C ILE A 13 -0.02 9.47 -27.92
N ALA A 14 0.13 8.15 -28.05
CA ALA A 14 1.40 7.47 -27.89
C ALA A 14 2.45 7.95 -28.91
N SER A 15 2.06 8.10 -30.18
CA SER A 15 2.91 8.61 -31.24
C SER A 15 3.34 10.05 -31.00
N ARG A 16 2.37 10.92 -30.64
CA ARG A 16 2.60 12.35 -30.37
C ARG A 16 3.53 12.57 -29.18
N GLU A 17 3.26 11.90 -28.06
CA GLU A 17 4.00 12.05 -26.80
C GLU A 17 5.24 11.15 -26.72
N LYS A 18 5.50 10.35 -27.76
CA LYS A 18 6.64 9.42 -27.85
C LYS A 18 6.75 8.47 -26.65
N VAL A 19 5.61 7.99 -26.18
CA VAL A 19 5.51 7.03 -25.08
C VAL A 19 4.91 5.71 -25.59
N PRO A 20 5.19 4.57 -24.93
CA PRO A 20 4.58 3.31 -25.29
C PRO A 20 3.05 3.38 -25.25
N VAL A 21 2.39 2.74 -26.22
CA VAL A 21 0.91 2.62 -26.27
C VAL A 21 0.35 2.04 -24.97
N SER A 22 1.07 1.09 -24.36
CA SER A 22 0.72 0.48 -23.06
C SER A 22 0.72 1.49 -21.91
N THR A 23 1.64 2.45 -21.92
CA THR A 23 1.70 3.52 -20.92
C THR A 23 0.47 4.41 -21.01
N VAL A 24 0.12 4.86 -22.21
CA VAL A 24 -1.09 5.67 -22.44
C VAL A 24 -2.34 4.91 -22.01
N GLY A 25 -2.46 3.64 -22.40
CA GLY A 25 -3.59 2.78 -22.01
C GLY A 25 -3.70 2.62 -20.48
N SER A 26 -2.58 2.42 -19.79
CA SER A 26 -2.53 2.28 -18.33
C SER A 26 -2.96 3.58 -17.62
N ILE A 27 -2.55 4.73 -18.15
CA ILE A 27 -2.94 6.05 -17.63
C ILE A 27 -4.45 6.27 -17.81
N CYS A 28 -4.99 6.05 -19.02
CA CYS A 28 -6.43 6.18 -19.28
C CYS A 28 -7.26 5.27 -18.35
N GLN A 29 -6.84 4.01 -18.18
CA GLN A 29 -7.51 3.08 -17.28
C GLN A 29 -7.45 3.53 -15.81
N ARG A 30 -6.30 4.06 -15.36
CA ARG A 30 -6.13 4.58 -13.99
C ARG A 30 -7.05 5.77 -13.74
N ILE A 31 -7.12 6.70 -14.68
CA ILE A 31 -7.93 7.91 -14.55
C ILE A 31 -9.42 7.57 -14.55
N SER A 32 -9.87 6.66 -15.41
CA SER A 32 -11.25 6.14 -15.39
C SER A 32 -11.63 5.55 -14.02
N LYS A 33 -10.71 4.79 -13.39
CA LYS A 33 -10.96 4.13 -12.09
C LYS A 33 -10.85 5.05 -10.88
N THR A 34 -9.93 6.00 -10.90
CA THR A 34 -9.54 6.75 -9.68
C THR A 34 -9.75 8.26 -9.80
N GLN A 35 -10.13 8.75 -10.98
CA GLN A 35 -10.19 10.17 -11.33
C GLN A 35 -8.86 10.90 -11.03
N ASN A 36 -7.75 10.16 -11.00
CA ASN A 36 -6.45 10.66 -10.63
C ASN A 36 -5.37 10.08 -11.56
N TYR A 37 -4.47 10.95 -12.01
CA TYR A 37 -3.32 10.60 -12.86
C TYR A 37 -2.00 10.60 -12.10
N GLN A 38 -1.97 11.15 -10.87
CA GLN A 38 -0.79 11.27 -10.05
C GLN A 38 -0.22 9.89 -9.69
N ASP A 39 1.10 9.83 -9.57
CA ASP A 39 1.76 8.62 -9.13
C ASP A 39 1.38 8.28 -7.70
N LYS A 40 1.00 7.02 -7.49
CA LYS A 40 0.72 6.50 -6.16
C LYS A 40 2.05 6.15 -5.50
N PRO A 41 2.27 6.47 -4.22
CA PRO A 41 3.39 5.90 -3.48
C PRO A 41 3.33 4.37 -3.59
N ARG A 42 4.49 3.75 -3.82
CA ARG A 42 4.59 2.28 -3.88
C ARG A 42 3.98 1.70 -2.61
N SER A 43 3.00 0.81 -2.76
CA SER A 43 2.48 0.08 -1.61
C SER A 43 3.58 -0.84 -1.09
N GLY A 44 4.12 -0.51 0.08
CA GLY A 44 5.00 -1.44 0.81
C GLY A 44 4.25 -2.70 1.23
N ARG A 45 4.95 -3.63 1.89
CA ARG A 45 4.33 -4.85 2.41
C ARG A 45 3.20 -4.48 3.38
N PRO A 46 1.98 -5.02 3.20
CA PRO A 46 0.89 -4.81 4.14
C PRO A 46 1.32 -5.16 5.56
N ARG A 47 0.97 -4.31 6.54
CA ARG A 47 1.26 -4.59 7.94
C ARG A 47 0.32 -5.68 8.43
N ILE A 48 0.90 -6.70 9.07
CA ILE A 48 0.13 -7.75 9.75
C ILE A 48 -0.51 -7.18 11.02
N PHE A 49 0.19 -6.29 11.72
CA PHE A 49 -0.28 -5.68 12.96
C PHE A 49 -0.84 -4.27 12.77
N SER A 50 -1.84 -3.94 13.60
CA SER A 50 -2.26 -2.56 13.78
C SER A 50 -1.14 -1.75 14.45
N LYS A 51 -1.08 -0.43 14.19
CA LYS A 51 -0.12 0.47 14.86
C LYS A 51 -0.20 0.38 16.40
N ARG A 52 -1.38 0.10 16.95
CA ARG A 52 -1.60 -0.03 18.40
C ARG A 52 -0.96 -1.31 18.94
N SER A 53 -1.19 -2.43 18.27
CA SER A 53 -0.60 -3.73 18.62
C SER A 53 0.92 -3.68 18.56
N GLU A 54 1.47 -3.08 17.51
CA GLU A 54 2.91 -2.88 17.32
C GLU A 54 3.53 -2.07 18.47
N ARG A 55 2.90 -0.95 18.85
CA ARG A 55 3.35 -0.13 20.01
C ARG A 55 3.34 -0.91 21.32
N LYS A 56 2.35 -1.78 21.54
CA LYS A 56 2.25 -2.58 22.75
C LYS A 56 3.37 -3.62 22.81
N ILE A 57 3.62 -4.32 21.71
CA ILE A 57 4.75 -5.26 21.56
C ILE A 57 6.07 -4.53 21.86
N THR A 58 6.32 -3.40 21.22
CA THR A 58 7.55 -2.64 21.46
C THR A 58 7.67 -2.19 22.91
N ARG A 59 6.57 -1.74 23.54
CA ARG A 59 6.59 -1.32 24.95
C ARG A 59 6.94 -2.48 25.90
N LEU A 60 6.41 -3.67 25.65
CA LEU A 60 6.69 -4.87 26.45
C LEU A 60 8.18 -5.25 26.36
N ILE A 61 8.77 -5.17 25.16
CA ILE A 61 10.19 -5.39 24.93
C ILE A 61 11.03 -4.33 25.63
N THR A 62 10.74 -3.04 25.41
CA THR A 62 11.55 -1.94 25.96
C THR A 62 11.52 -1.84 27.48
N LEU A 63 10.43 -2.28 28.12
CA LEU A 63 10.31 -2.31 29.58
C LEU A 63 10.98 -3.54 30.21
N GLY A 64 11.55 -4.45 29.40
CA GLY A 64 12.17 -5.68 29.89
C GLY A 64 11.19 -6.63 30.59
N LYS A 65 9.88 -6.48 30.36
CA LYS A 65 8.84 -7.29 31.02
C LYS A 65 8.85 -8.74 30.56
N PHE A 66 9.32 -8.98 29.34
CA PHE A 66 9.43 -10.29 28.73
C PHE A 66 10.75 -10.36 27.98
N GLN A 67 11.43 -11.50 28.08
CA GLN A 67 12.75 -11.71 27.48
C GLN A 67 12.65 -12.45 26.15
N THR A 68 11.57 -13.19 25.93
CA THR A 68 11.39 -14.02 24.74
C THR A 68 10.15 -13.62 23.93
N ALA A 69 10.21 -13.84 22.62
CA ALA A 69 9.07 -13.61 21.72
C ALA A 69 7.86 -14.48 22.09
N VAL A 70 8.10 -15.69 22.63
CA VAL A 70 7.07 -16.65 23.03
C VAL A 70 6.28 -16.16 24.25
N GLU A 71 6.96 -15.55 25.23
CA GLU A 71 6.30 -14.92 26.38
C GLU A 71 5.41 -13.76 25.93
N ILE A 72 5.92 -12.92 25.02
CA ILE A 72 5.16 -11.80 24.46
C ILE A 72 3.93 -12.31 23.71
N GLN A 73 4.08 -13.34 22.87
CA GLN A 73 2.97 -13.96 22.15
C GLN A 73 1.91 -14.49 23.12
N SER A 74 2.32 -15.25 24.14
CA SER A 74 1.40 -15.78 25.16
C SER A 74 0.66 -14.68 25.90
N ASN A 75 1.35 -13.60 26.28
CA ASN A 75 0.74 -12.46 26.96
C ASN A 75 -0.27 -11.71 26.08
N LEU A 76 0.05 -11.52 24.80
CA LEU A 76 -0.82 -10.85 23.83
C LEU A 76 -2.05 -11.68 23.50
N MET A 77 -1.91 -13.01 23.44
CA MET A 77 -3.05 -13.90 23.27
C MET A 77 -3.96 -13.85 24.49
N ALA A 78 -3.41 -13.94 25.71
CA ALA A 78 -4.20 -13.96 26.94
C ALA A 78 -4.93 -12.64 27.25
N ASN A 79 -4.30 -11.48 26.98
CA ASN A 79 -4.83 -10.19 27.40
C ASN A 79 -5.52 -9.39 26.28
N ASP A 80 -5.11 -9.60 25.02
CA ASP A 80 -5.59 -8.79 23.89
C ASP A 80 -6.24 -9.63 22.78
N ASN A 81 -6.27 -10.96 22.90
CA ASN A 81 -6.69 -11.88 21.83
C ASN A 81 -5.96 -11.63 20.50
N ILE A 82 -4.70 -11.17 20.56
CA ILE A 82 -3.89 -10.93 19.35
C ILE A 82 -3.12 -12.21 19.04
N LYS A 83 -3.44 -12.84 17.90
CA LYS A 83 -2.67 -13.98 17.38
C LYS A 83 -1.45 -13.47 16.62
N VAL A 84 -0.26 -13.73 17.17
CA VAL A 84 1.04 -13.55 16.51
C VAL A 84 1.45 -14.93 15.99
N SER A 85 1.92 -15.05 14.75
CA SER A 85 2.36 -16.32 14.12
C SER A 85 3.76 -16.19 13.56
#